data_AF-A0A6C1PKY9-F1
#
_entry.id   AF-A0A6C1PKY9-F1
#
_cell.length_a   1.000
_cell.length_b   1.000
_cell.length_c   1.000
_cell.angle_alpha   90.00
_cell.angle_beta   90.00
_cell.angle_gamma   90.00
#
_symmetry.space_group_name_H-M   'P 1'
#
loop_
_entity.id
_entity.type
_entity.pdbx_description
1 polymer ?
#
loop_
_entity_poly.entity_id
_entity_poly.type
_entity_poly.pdbx_seq_one_letter_code
_entity_poly.pdbx_strand_id
1 'polypeptide(L)'
;MRRSIAFFLFVLAAVTLSAVNVGQVVTISVREAELRSSPGFLATVQTRLAYGDSVRVVEKRPGWVRVQAVDAETNGWLHESAVAPPADLRLSSAGRAGDTGASTREIALAGRGFNQQIEAEYQEQQQIDFTMVDTMEGFLQPTDELAAFLAAIGGSISDGGDQ
;
A
#
# COMPACT_ATOMS: atom_id res chain seq x y z
N MET A 1 -38.90 12.38 26.52
CA MET A 1 -38.27 11.08 26.18
C MET A 1 -38.27 10.71 24.69
N ARG A 2 -39.14 11.26 23.82
CA ARG A 2 -39.19 10.92 22.38
C ARG A 2 -38.20 11.69 21.47
N ARG A 3 -37.60 12.78 21.99
CA ARG A 3 -36.63 13.63 21.25
C ARG A 3 -35.17 13.18 21.40
N SER A 4 -34.85 12.46 22.48
CA SER A 4 -33.50 11.95 22.76
C SER A 4 -33.16 10.67 22.00
N ILE A 5 -34.18 9.90 21.61
CA ILE A 5 -34.03 8.67 20.80
C ILE A 5 -33.74 9.01 19.32
N ALA A 6 -34.30 10.12 18.81
CA ALA A 6 -34.03 10.58 17.46
C ALA A 6 -32.59 11.11 17.29
N PHE A 7 -31.98 11.65 18.35
CA PHE A 7 -30.59 12.12 18.32
C PHE A 7 -29.59 10.96 18.35
N PHE A 8 -29.90 9.89 19.08
CA PHE A 8 -29.06 8.69 19.14
C PHE A 8 -29.09 7.88 17.82
N LEU A 9 -30.20 7.94 17.08
CA LEU A 9 -30.34 7.33 15.75
C LEU A 9 -29.65 8.13 14.63
N PHE A 10 -29.33 9.41 14.86
CA PHE A 10 -28.63 10.24 13.88
C PHE A 10 -27.10 10.13 14.00
N VAL A 11 -26.58 9.84 15.20
CA VAL A 11 -25.14 9.67 15.43
C VAL A 11 -24.62 8.30 14.95
N LEU A 12 -25.49 7.28 14.81
CA LEU A 12 -25.12 5.96 14.29
C LEU A 12 -24.99 5.90 12.75
N ALA A 13 -25.39 6.95 12.03
CA ALA A 13 -25.36 6.97 10.56
C ALA A 13 -24.10 7.61 9.96
N ALA A 14 -23.17 8.12 10.78
CA ALA A 14 -22.04 8.93 10.30
C ALA A 14 -20.68 8.21 10.28
N VAL A 15 -20.62 6.91 10.58
CA VAL A 15 -19.39 6.12 10.42
C VAL A 15 -19.46 5.38 9.09
N THR A 16 -19.35 6.11 7.98
CA THR A 16 -19.12 5.49 6.67
C THR A 16 -17.63 5.23 6.53
N LEU A 17 -17.23 3.98 6.73
CA LEU A 17 -15.91 3.47 6.37
C LEU A 17 -15.71 3.69 4.87
N SER A 18 -14.68 4.43 4.48
CA SER A 18 -14.29 4.67 3.09
C SER A 18 -13.90 3.35 2.43
N ALA A 19 -14.88 2.65 1.85
CA ALA A 19 -14.66 1.44 1.09
C ALA A 19 -14.24 1.78 -0.35
N VAL A 20 -13.15 1.18 -0.81
CA VAL A 20 -12.79 1.15 -2.23
C VAL A 20 -13.87 0.37 -2.98
N ASN A 21 -14.54 1.01 -3.94
CA ASN A 21 -15.63 0.43 -4.72
C ASN A 21 -15.12 -0.16 -6.05
N VAL A 22 -15.84 -1.15 -6.57
CA VAL A 22 -15.58 -1.71 -7.92
C VAL A 22 -15.81 -0.64 -8.98
N GLY A 23 -14.90 -0.54 -9.95
CA GLY A 23 -14.89 0.49 -10.99
C GLY A 23 -14.15 1.78 -10.60
N GLN A 24 -13.69 1.89 -9.34
CA GLN A 24 -12.93 3.04 -8.87
C GLN A 24 -11.48 2.99 -9.41
N VAL A 25 -10.96 4.16 -9.78
CA VAL A 25 -9.53 4.33 -10.05
C VAL A 25 -8.84 4.59 -8.72
N VAL A 26 -7.82 3.80 -8.45
CA VAL A 26 -7.01 3.83 -7.23
C VAL A 26 -5.54 3.93 -7.60
N THR A 27 -4.72 4.40 -6.66
CA THR A 27 -3.30 4.65 -6.92
C THR A 27 -2.44 3.75 -6.06
N ILE A 28 -1.33 3.28 -6.62
CA ILE A 28 -0.35 2.48 -5.90
C ILE A 28 0.37 3.34 -4.86
N SER A 29 0.36 2.90 -3.61
CA SER A 29 0.93 3.61 -2.44
C SER A 29 2.27 3.06 -1.97
N VAL A 30 2.71 1.94 -2.53
CA VAL A 30 3.99 1.31 -2.22
C VAL A 30 5.00 1.58 -3.35
N ARG A 31 6.29 1.55 -3.03
CA ARG A 31 7.38 1.81 -4.00
C ARG A 31 7.28 0.92 -5.25
N GLU A 32 6.99 -0.36 -5.02
CA GLU A 32 6.84 -1.38 -6.06
C GLU A 32 5.72 -2.34 -5.63
N ALA A 33 4.67 -2.44 -6.46
CA ALA A 33 3.54 -3.31 -6.22
C ALA A 33 3.54 -4.48 -7.21
N GLU A 34 3.52 -5.71 -6.70
CA GLU A 34 3.56 -6.91 -7.53
C GLU A 34 2.15 -7.37 -7.91
N LEU A 35 1.82 -7.25 -9.20
CA LEU A 35 0.56 -7.72 -9.77
C LEU A 35 0.62 -9.24 -9.96
N ARG A 36 -0.21 -9.99 -9.24
CA ARG A 36 -0.21 -11.46 -9.20
C ARG A 36 -1.33 -12.08 -10.03
N SER A 37 -1.17 -13.33 -10.45
CA SER A 37 -2.18 -14.06 -11.24
C SER A 37 -3.43 -14.48 -10.44
N SER A 38 -3.28 -14.71 -9.13
CA SER A 38 -4.36 -15.12 -8.22
C SER A 38 -4.22 -14.43 -6.86
N PRO A 39 -5.29 -14.37 -6.04
CA PRO A 39 -5.22 -13.79 -4.69
C PRO A 39 -4.45 -14.74 -3.77
N GLY A 40 -3.16 -14.49 -3.58
CA GLY A 40 -2.29 -15.26 -2.71
C GLY A 40 -0.85 -14.74 -2.75
N PHE A 41 -0.15 -14.77 -1.62
CA PHE A 41 1.21 -14.22 -1.53
C PHE A 41 2.23 -14.94 -2.42
N LEU A 42 2.03 -16.25 -2.64
CA LEU A 42 2.89 -17.08 -3.51
C LEU A 42 2.43 -17.16 -4.97
N ALA A 43 1.36 -16.46 -5.34
CA ALA A 43 0.89 -16.48 -6.71
C ALA A 43 1.93 -15.85 -7.64
N THR A 44 2.05 -16.37 -8.87
CA THR A 44 3.03 -15.89 -9.85
C THR A 44 2.84 -14.40 -10.11
N VAL A 45 3.93 -13.64 -9.97
CA VAL A 45 3.97 -12.22 -10.31
C VAL A 45 3.96 -12.07 -11.82
N GLN A 46 2.93 -11.42 -12.36
CA GLN A 46 2.76 -11.18 -13.79
C GLN A 46 3.47 -9.91 -14.24
N THR A 47 3.35 -8.84 -13.44
CA THR A 47 4.02 -7.57 -13.69
C THR A 47 4.21 -6.81 -12.37
N ARG A 48 4.96 -5.72 -12.41
CA ARG A 48 5.16 -4.83 -11.27
C ARG A 48 4.73 -3.42 -11.64
N LEU A 49 4.08 -2.75 -10.70
CA LEU A 49 3.58 -1.38 -10.82
C LEU A 49 4.39 -0.47 -9.91
N ALA A 50 4.62 0.76 -10.35
CA ALA A 50 5.37 1.74 -9.58
C ALA A 50 4.45 2.57 -8.67
N TYR A 51 5.05 3.18 -7.65
CA TYR A 51 4.37 4.18 -6.83
C TYR A 51 3.75 5.29 -7.68
N GLY A 52 2.49 5.64 -7.42
CA GLY A 52 1.78 6.67 -8.16
C GLY A 52 1.04 6.18 -9.40
N ASP A 53 1.23 4.92 -9.81
CA ASP A 53 0.50 4.34 -10.95
C ASP A 53 -0.99 4.25 -10.63
N SER A 54 -1.82 4.62 -11.61
CA SER A 54 -3.27 4.58 -11.49
C SER A 54 -3.80 3.28 -12.09
N VAL A 55 -4.58 2.55 -11.31
CA VAL A 55 -5.19 1.28 -11.71
C VAL A 55 -6.68 1.29 -11.43
N ARG A 56 -7.45 0.57 -12.23
CA ARG A 56 -8.90 0.43 -12.04
C ARG A 56 -9.22 -0.84 -11.28
N VAL A 57 -10.00 -0.74 -10.21
CA VAL A 57 -10.48 -1.90 -9.46
C VAL A 57 -11.58 -2.61 -10.24
N VAL A 58 -11.39 -3.90 -10.51
CA VAL A 58 -12.33 -4.76 -11.26
C VAL A 58 -13.09 -5.70 -10.33
N GLU A 59 -12.43 -6.25 -9.32
CA GLU A 59 -13.03 -7.21 -8.38
C GLU A 59 -12.39 -7.00 -7.00
N LYS A 60 -13.15 -7.24 -5.93
CA LYS A 60 -12.63 -7.22 -4.56
C LYS A 60 -12.91 -8.55 -3.89
N ARG A 61 -11.91 -9.07 -3.18
CA ARG A 61 -11.97 -10.20 -2.25
C ARG A 61 -11.40 -9.75 -0.90
N PRO A 62 -11.66 -10.46 0.21
CA PRO A 62 -11.02 -10.17 1.49
C PRO A 62 -9.49 -10.10 1.33
N GLY A 63 -8.86 -9.00 1.74
CA GLY A 63 -7.41 -8.75 1.62
C GLY A 63 -6.87 -8.50 0.20
N TRP A 64 -7.67 -8.74 -0.85
CA TRP A 64 -7.19 -8.76 -2.24
C TRP A 64 -8.07 -7.95 -3.19
N VAL A 65 -7.43 -7.19 -4.06
CA VAL A 65 -8.10 -6.35 -5.05
C VAL A 65 -7.59 -6.73 -6.43
N ARG A 66 -8.50 -7.12 -7.31
CA ARG A 66 -8.19 -7.32 -8.72
C ARG A 66 -8.21 -5.98 -9.42
N VAL A 67 -7.12 -5.65 -10.07
CA VAL A 67 -6.98 -4.38 -10.78
C VAL A 67 -6.65 -4.61 -12.25
N GLN A 68 -7.04 -3.62 -13.06
CA GLN A 68 -6.62 -3.45 -14.44
C GLN A 68 -5.68 -2.26 -14.49
N ALA A 69 -4.44 -2.46 -14.92
CA ALA A 69 -3.54 -1.35 -15.16
C ALA A 69 -4.07 -0.50 -16.33
N VAL A 70 -3.92 0.82 -16.24
CA VAL A 70 -4.40 1.73 -17.30
C VAL A 70 -3.44 1.71 -18.50
N ASP A 71 -2.14 1.57 -18.25
CA ASP A 71 -1.08 1.62 -19.26
C ASP A 71 -0.79 0.28 -19.93
N ALA A 72 -1.20 -0.82 -19.28
CA ALA A 72 -1.12 -2.16 -19.83
C ALA A 72 -2.47 -2.81 -19.64
N GLU A 73 -3.04 -3.43 -20.68
CA GLU A 73 -4.30 -4.19 -20.62
C GLU A 73 -4.20 -5.48 -19.78
N THR A 74 -3.25 -5.51 -18.84
CA THR A 74 -2.95 -6.61 -17.94
C THR A 74 -3.82 -6.49 -16.70
N ASN A 75 -4.50 -7.59 -16.38
CA ASN A 75 -5.35 -7.72 -15.21
C ASN A 75 -4.70 -8.67 -14.22
N GLY A 76 -4.72 -8.33 -12.93
CA GLY A 76 -4.21 -9.22 -11.89
C GLY A 76 -4.62 -8.78 -10.50
N TRP A 77 -4.09 -9.46 -9.49
CA TRP A 77 -4.42 -9.31 -8.08
C TRP A 77 -3.32 -8.55 -7.34
N LEU A 78 -3.72 -7.56 -6.56
CA LEU A 78 -2.90 -6.83 -5.62
C LEU A 78 -3.43 -7.04 -4.21
N HIS A 79 -2.53 -7.02 -3.23
CA HIS A 79 -2.94 -6.94 -1.84
C HIS A 79 -3.53 -5.55 -1.56
N GLU A 80 -4.57 -5.45 -0.74
CA GLU A 80 -5.25 -4.17 -0.51
C GLU A 80 -4.35 -3.10 0.12
N SER A 81 -3.31 -3.50 0.87
CA SER A 81 -2.33 -2.59 1.47
C SER A 81 -1.44 -1.88 0.44
N ALA A 82 -1.32 -2.40 -0.78
CA ALA A 82 -0.50 -1.82 -1.84
C ALA A 82 -1.21 -0.65 -2.55
N VAL A 83 -2.48 -0.42 -2.22
CA VAL A 83 -3.36 0.53 -2.87
C VAL A 83 -3.82 1.57 -1.86
N ALA A 84 -3.67 2.85 -2.17
CA ALA A 84 -4.28 3.90 -1.37
C ALA A 84 -5.74 4.15 -1.78
N PRO A 85 -6.63 4.46 -0.82
CA PRO A 85 -7.91 5.07 -1.13
C PRO A 85 -7.70 6.36 -1.95
N PRO A 86 -8.57 6.71 -2.90
CA PRO A 86 -8.35 7.87 -3.77
C PRO A 86 -8.28 9.24 -3.07
N ALA A 87 -8.67 9.31 -1.79
CA ALA A 87 -8.54 10.51 -0.99
C ALA A 87 -7.14 10.69 -0.37
N ASP A 88 -6.41 9.59 -0.10
CA ASP A 88 -5.17 9.61 0.67
C ASP A 88 -3.94 9.92 -0.20
N LEU A 89 -4.01 9.64 -1.50
CA LEU A 89 -2.92 9.89 -2.45
C LEU A 89 -3.14 11.19 -3.26
N ARG A 90 -3.73 12.21 -2.64
CA ARG A 90 -3.75 13.57 -3.17
C ARG A 90 -2.34 14.15 -3.11
N LEU A 91 -1.53 13.82 -4.12
CA LEU A 91 -0.35 14.59 -4.47
C LEU A 91 -0.83 15.97 -4.92
N SER A 92 -0.62 16.98 -4.07
CA SER A 92 -0.89 18.39 -4.33
C SER A 92 0.02 18.94 -5.45
N SER A 93 -0.07 18.42 -6.66
CA SER A 93 0.73 18.88 -7.80
C SER A 93 0.02 18.90 -9.14
N ALA A 94 -1.21 18.40 -9.27
CA ALA A 94 -1.97 18.50 -10.51
C ALA A 94 -2.95 19.69 -10.50
N GLY A 95 -2.42 20.92 -10.45
CA GLY A 95 -3.23 22.12 -10.70
C GLY A 95 -2.77 23.39 -10.00
N ARG A 96 -1.94 24.17 -10.71
CA ARG A 96 -1.33 25.46 -10.34
C ARG A 96 -0.12 25.35 -9.42
N ALA A 97 1.04 25.64 -10.02
CA ALA A 97 2.24 26.04 -9.33
C ALA A 97 1.94 27.23 -8.39
N GLY A 98 1.92 26.94 -7.10
CA GLY A 98 1.85 27.91 -6.02
C GLY A 98 2.52 27.27 -4.82
N ASP A 99 3.55 27.93 -4.32
CA ASP A 99 4.52 27.55 -3.29
C ASP A 99 3.90 27.05 -1.96
N THR A 100 3.25 25.89 -2.01
CA THR A 100 2.66 25.17 -0.87
C THR A 100 2.95 23.67 -0.98
N GLY A 101 4.10 23.34 -1.54
CA GLY A 101 4.71 22.03 -1.31
C GLY A 101 5.25 22.06 0.11
N ALA A 102 4.64 21.28 1.01
CA ALA A 102 5.25 21.00 2.31
C ALA A 102 6.71 20.63 2.04
N SER A 103 7.63 21.42 2.57
CA SER A 103 9.06 21.21 2.38
C SER A 103 9.40 19.77 2.78
N THR A 104 10.46 19.18 2.22
CA THR A 104 10.92 17.83 2.60
C THR A 104 11.02 17.68 4.13
N ARG A 105 11.29 18.78 4.86
CA ARG A 105 11.28 18.87 6.33
C ARG A 105 9.89 18.78 6.96
N GLU A 106 8.85 19.37 6.38
CA GLU A 106 7.46 19.28 6.87
C GLU A 106 6.85 17.89 6.62
N ILE A 107 7.18 17.27 5.48
CA ILE A 107 6.81 15.87 5.20
C ILE A 107 7.52 14.93 6.19
N ALA A 108 8.79 15.17 6.47
CA ALA A 108 9.53 14.43 7.49
C ALA A 108 8.91 14.60 8.87
N LEU A 109 8.49 15.81 9.25
CA LEU A 109 7.84 16.06 10.55
C LEU A 109 6.55 15.24 10.71
N ALA A 110 5.76 15.12 9.63
CA ALA A 110 4.55 14.30 9.60
C ALA A 110 4.85 12.79 9.66
N GLY A 111 5.95 12.36 9.05
CA GLY A 111 6.43 10.97 9.00
C GLY A 111 7.40 10.55 10.12
N ARG A 112 7.46 11.28 11.24
CA ARG A 112 8.39 11.01 12.39
C ARG A 112 9.89 11.17 12.07
N GLY A 113 10.24 11.81 10.96
CA GLY A 113 11.61 12.18 10.62
C GLY A 113 12.35 11.14 9.78
N PHE A 114 11.67 10.15 9.21
CA PHE A 114 12.31 9.11 8.41
C PHE A 114 12.42 9.52 6.95
N ASN A 115 13.61 9.95 6.52
CA ASN A 115 13.95 10.14 5.11
C ASN A 115 15.46 10.01 4.86
N GLN A 116 15.82 9.78 3.59
CA GLN A 116 17.21 9.57 3.16
C GLN A 116 18.16 10.73 3.50
N GLN A 117 17.67 11.98 3.48
CA GLN A 117 18.50 13.15 3.78
C GLN A 117 18.85 13.22 5.28
N ILE A 118 17.90 12.87 6.15
CA ILE A 118 18.10 12.81 7.60
C ILE A 118 19.04 11.66 7.96
N GLU A 119 18.92 10.50 7.31
CA GLU A 119 19.84 9.38 7.53
C GLU A 119 21.28 9.74 7.18
N ALA A 120 21.51 10.41 6.05
CA ALA A 120 22.84 10.88 5.65
C ALA A 120 23.43 11.88 6.66
N GLU A 121 22.62 12.85 7.12
CA GLU A 121 23.03 13.82 8.14
C GLU A 121 23.32 13.14 9.48
N TYR A 122 22.52 12.14 9.87
CA TYR A 122 22.68 11.41 11.13
C TYR A 122 23.90 10.48 11.10
N GLN A 123 24.20 9.86 9.95
CA GLN A 123 25.42 9.08 9.72
C GLN A 123 26.67 9.94 9.93
N GLU A 124 26.69 11.16 9.39
CA GLU A 124 27.80 12.10 9.51
C GLU A 124 27.96 12.64 10.94
N GLN A 125 26.86 13.03 11.59
CA GLN A 125 26.90 13.64 12.92
C GLN A 125 27.23 12.65 14.04
N GLN A 126 26.73 11.42 13.96
CA GLN A 126 26.86 10.44 15.05
C GLN A 126 27.85 9.32 14.73
N GLN A 127 28.46 9.31 13.53
CA GLN A 127 29.37 8.27 13.06
C GLN A 127 28.79 6.85 13.22
N ILE A 128 27.48 6.71 12.98
CA ILE A 128 26.76 5.44 13.09
C ILE A 128 26.93 4.67 11.78
N ASP A 129 27.20 3.37 11.88
CA ASP A 129 27.31 2.47 10.75
C ASP A 129 25.95 1.84 10.40
N PHE A 130 25.44 2.16 9.21
CA PHE A 130 24.18 1.61 8.67
C PHE A 130 24.36 0.34 7.85
N THR A 131 25.58 -0.20 7.70
CA THR A 131 25.87 -1.37 6.85
C THR A 131 24.96 -2.56 7.16
N MET A 132 24.63 -2.82 8.43
CA MET A 132 23.69 -3.90 8.79
C MET A 132 22.25 -3.62 8.35
N VAL A 133 21.81 -2.37 8.37
CA VAL A 133 20.49 -1.97 7.89
C VAL A 133 20.42 -2.13 6.37
N ASP A 134 21.45 -1.67 5.65
CA ASP A 134 21.56 -1.84 4.20
C ASP A 134 21.57 -3.33 3.81
N THR A 135 22.30 -4.14 4.59
CA THR A 135 22.31 -5.60 4.41
C THR A 135 20.91 -6.18 4.64
N MET A 136 20.18 -5.67 5.64
CA MET A 136 18.82 -6.12 5.94
C MET A 136 17.81 -5.73 4.87
N GLU A 137 17.92 -4.53 4.29
CA GLU A 137 17.07 -4.11 3.17
C GLU A 137 17.28 -5.00 1.94
N GLY A 138 18.51 -5.50 1.74
CA GLY A 138 18.84 -6.43 0.67
C GLY A 138 18.32 -7.86 0.85
N PHE A 139 17.85 -8.25 2.05
CA PHE A 139 17.26 -9.58 2.26
C PHE A 139 15.87 -9.67 1.63
N LEU A 140 15.84 -10.11 0.37
CA LEU A 140 14.62 -10.53 -0.31
C LEU A 140 14.49 -12.05 -0.15
N GLN A 141 13.42 -12.53 0.48
CA GLN A 141 13.08 -13.95 0.46
C GLN A 141 12.35 -14.23 -0.86
N PRO A 142 12.95 -14.97 -1.81
CA PRO A 142 12.31 -15.20 -3.08
C PRO A 142 11.14 -16.17 -2.90
N THR A 143 10.01 -15.80 -3.50
CA THR A 143 8.69 -16.42 -3.29
C THR A 143 8.66 -17.90 -3.69
N ASP A 144 9.47 -18.29 -4.65
CA ASP A 144 9.66 -19.67 -5.12
C ASP A 144 10.34 -20.56 -4.07
N GLU A 145 11.36 -20.04 -3.37
CA GLU A 145 12.02 -20.77 -2.28
C GLU A 145 11.06 -20.99 -1.10
N LEU A 146 10.25 -19.98 -0.78
CA LEU A 146 9.20 -20.10 0.25
C LEU A 146 8.13 -21.12 -0.16
N ALA A 147 7.73 -21.12 -1.44
CA ALA A 147 6.80 -22.10 -1.98
C ALA A 147 7.36 -23.53 -1.91
N ALA A 148 8.63 -23.72 -2.26
CA ALA A 148 9.32 -25.00 -2.17
C ALA A 148 9.46 -25.48 -0.72
N PHE A 149 9.79 -24.58 0.20
CA PHE A 149 9.84 -24.87 1.63
C PHE A 149 8.49 -25.35 2.17
N LEU A 150 7.41 -24.64 1.84
CA LEU A 150 6.06 -25.00 2.26
C LEU A 150 5.61 -26.35 1.70
N ALA A 151 5.92 -26.61 0.42
CA ALA A 151 5.66 -27.91 -0.19
C ALA A 151 6.43 -29.03 0.52
N ALA A 152 7.70 -28.79 0.89
CA ALA A 152 8.53 -29.76 1.58
C ALA A 152 8.02 -30.12 2.99
N ILE A 153 7.42 -29.15 3.70
CA ILE A 153 6.86 -29.39 5.03
C ILE A 153 5.36 -29.76 5.02
N GLY A 154 4.75 -29.89 3.84
CA GLY A 154 3.32 -30.17 3.71
C GLY A 154 2.40 -29.04 4.19
N GLY A 155 2.91 -27.80 4.25
CA GLY A 155 2.16 -26.63 4.67
C GLY A 155 1.30 -26.03 3.55
N SER A 156 0.19 -25.38 3.92
CA SER A 156 -0.66 -24.59 3.02
C SER A 156 -0.81 -23.18 3.56
N ILE A 157 -0.84 -22.17 2.67
CA ILE A 157 -1.10 -20.77 3.04
C ILE A 157 -2.60 -20.43 2.88
N SER A 158 -3.48 -21.42 2.73
CA SER A 158 -4.93 -21.19 2.64
C SER A 158 -5.53 -20.49 3.87
N ASP A 159 -4.84 -20.51 5.02
CA ASP A 159 -5.25 -19.86 6.27
C ASP A 159 -4.60 -18.49 6.53
N GLY A 160 -3.70 -18.03 5.65
CA GLY A 160 -2.95 -16.79 5.86
C GLY A 160 -3.65 -15.58 5.27
N GLY A 161 -4.79 -15.15 5.84
CA GLY A 161 -5.40 -13.88 5.40
C GLY A 161 -6.84 -13.55 5.82
N ASP A 162 -7.54 -14.40 6.57
CA ASP A 162 -8.82 -14.01 7.19
C ASP A 162 -8.53 -13.28 8.53
N GLN A 163 -8.05 -12.04 8.44
CA GLN A 163 -7.98 -11.11 9.59
C GLN A 163 -8.69 -9.81 9.22
#